data_AF-A0A8T7KIJ0-F1
#
_entry.id   AF-A0A8T7KIJ0-F1
#
_cell.length_a   1.000
_cell.length_b   1.000
_cell.length_c   1.000
_cell.angle_alpha   90.00
_cell.angle_beta   90.00
_cell.angle_gamma   90.00
#
_symmetry.space_group_name_H-M   'P 1'
#
loop_
_entity.id
_entity.type
_entity.pdbx_description
1 polymer ?
#
loop_
_entity_poly.entity_id
_entity_poly.type
_entity_poly.pdbx_seq_one_letter_code
_entity_poly.pdbx_strand_id
1 'polypeptide(L)'
;MYRADSSIIGQPAGSPAQAAAFICSRPHGAYTEWDIRAVIVPAYFRLAATVGVDPILALAQMIHETGNLTSFWSQRPQRNPAGIGVTGRAQPHQPEDCTGWCFNDQRQQWEMGVSFASWEHDAIPAQLGRLLAYALRPGEGNAAQEALIARALRYRPFPDAFRGTARTIKALGRAHNPLGARGAGWASPGTRYGEALASVANRIVVLPVV
;
A
#
# COMPACT_ATOMS: atom_id res chain seq x y z
N MET A 1 20.53 -1.18 3.54
CA MET A 1 19.94 -1.92 2.41
C MET A 1 18.79 -2.76 2.94
N TYR A 2 17.61 -2.69 2.31
CA TYR A 2 16.42 -3.43 2.69
C TYR A 2 16.54 -4.92 2.36
N ARG A 3 15.89 -5.74 3.16
CA ARG A 3 15.81 -7.19 3.05
C ARG A 3 14.38 -7.62 3.39
N ALA A 4 14.01 -8.86 3.09
CA ALA A 4 12.65 -9.34 3.37
C ALA A 4 12.30 -9.28 4.87
N ASP A 5 13.29 -9.39 5.75
CA ASP A 5 13.16 -9.26 7.20
C ASP A 5 13.17 -7.81 7.71
N SER A 6 13.26 -6.80 6.83
CA SER A 6 13.13 -5.40 7.22
C SER A 6 11.77 -5.13 7.89
N SER A 7 11.83 -4.42 9.03
CA SER A 7 10.66 -4.01 9.80
C SER A 7 9.80 -3.01 9.02
N ILE A 8 8.48 -3.10 9.16
CA ILE A 8 7.54 -2.13 8.58
C ILE A 8 7.67 -0.76 9.27
N ILE A 9 7.89 -0.78 10.59
CA ILE A 9 8.13 0.40 11.43
C ILE A 9 9.64 0.62 11.53
N GLY A 10 10.11 1.79 11.13
CA GLY A 10 11.54 2.09 11.05
C GLY A 10 11.83 3.43 10.38
N GLN A 11 13.10 3.83 10.44
CA GLN A 11 13.60 5.01 9.74
C GLN A 11 13.90 4.69 8.27
N PRO A 12 13.51 5.56 7.32
CA PRO A 12 13.80 5.33 5.92
C PRO A 12 15.29 5.45 5.63
N ALA A 13 15.80 4.54 4.81
CA ALA A 13 17.14 4.63 4.24
C ALA A 13 17.22 5.49 2.95
N GLY A 14 16.13 6.17 2.56
CA GLY A 14 16.05 6.96 1.33
C GLY A 14 15.24 8.23 1.47
N SER A 15 15.33 9.11 0.47
CA SER A 15 14.73 10.44 0.47
C SER A 15 13.47 10.55 -0.41
N PRO A 16 12.63 11.58 -0.21
CA PRO A 16 11.52 11.89 -1.12
C PRO A 16 11.98 12.10 -2.56
N ALA A 17 13.13 12.76 -2.77
CA ALA A 17 13.67 13.03 -4.09
C ALA A 17 14.02 11.73 -4.84
N GLN A 18 14.66 10.77 -4.16
CA GLN A 18 14.96 9.46 -4.72
C GLN A 18 13.70 8.69 -5.10
N ALA A 19 12.70 8.66 -4.20
CA ALA A 19 11.44 7.98 -4.48
C ALA A 19 10.68 8.59 -5.66
N ALA A 20 10.59 9.92 -5.73
CA ALA A 20 9.93 10.60 -6.83
C ALA A 20 10.69 10.41 -8.15
N ALA A 21 12.02 10.50 -8.15
CA ALA A 21 12.84 10.23 -9.34
C ALA A 21 12.62 8.79 -9.84
N PHE A 22 12.57 7.80 -8.94
CA PHE A 22 12.31 6.41 -9.31
C PHE A 22 10.95 6.25 -10.00
N ILE A 23 9.89 6.83 -9.45
CA ILE A 23 8.53 6.73 -10.01
C ILE A 23 8.45 7.45 -11.36
N CYS A 24 8.97 8.68 -11.46
CA CYS A 24 8.90 9.50 -12.68
C CYS A 24 9.75 8.92 -13.83
N SER A 25 10.79 8.13 -13.54
CA SER A 25 11.64 7.50 -14.57
C SER A 25 10.95 6.37 -15.37
N ARG A 26 9.69 6.06 -15.05
CA ARG A 26 8.94 4.90 -15.56
C ARG A 26 7.50 5.32 -15.85
N PRO A 27 6.74 4.57 -16.67
CA PRO A 27 5.31 4.84 -16.86
C PRO A 27 4.57 4.85 -15.52
N HIS A 28 3.75 5.87 -15.30
CA HIS A 28 2.97 6.09 -14.06
C HIS A 28 1.52 6.49 -14.33
N GLY A 29 0.95 5.92 -15.40
CA GLY A 29 -0.45 6.07 -15.77
C GLY A 29 -0.81 7.51 -16.12
N ALA A 30 -1.98 7.96 -15.65
CA ALA A 30 -2.49 9.31 -15.88
C ALA A 30 -1.91 10.35 -14.90
N TYR A 31 -0.99 9.97 -14.00
CA TYR A 31 -0.37 10.90 -13.09
C TYR A 31 0.72 11.71 -13.78
N THR A 32 0.80 12.99 -13.45
CA THR A 32 1.88 13.88 -13.90
C THR A 32 3.07 13.82 -12.95
N GLU A 33 4.24 14.29 -13.39
CA GLU A 33 5.38 14.46 -12.48
C GLU A 33 5.05 15.36 -11.29
N TRP A 34 4.17 16.35 -11.47
CA TRP A 34 3.70 17.19 -10.37
C TRP A 34 2.90 16.39 -9.34
N ASP A 35 1.97 15.52 -9.77
CA ASP A 35 1.25 14.62 -8.87
C ASP A 35 2.23 13.79 -8.02
N ILE A 36 3.30 13.28 -8.64
CA ILE A 36 4.29 12.45 -7.94
C ILE A 36 5.14 13.29 -6.98
N ARG A 37 5.76 14.36 -7.49
CA ARG A 37 6.81 15.13 -6.79
C ARG A 37 6.25 16.09 -5.75
N ALA A 38 5.06 16.65 -5.98
CA ALA A 38 4.48 17.66 -5.10
C ALA A 38 3.37 17.12 -4.19
N VAL A 39 2.72 16.01 -4.57
CA VAL A 39 1.55 15.50 -3.84
C VAL A 39 1.83 14.13 -3.21
N ILE A 40 1.98 13.08 -4.02
CA ILE A 40 1.95 11.69 -3.55
C ILE A 40 3.17 11.37 -2.67
N VAL A 41 4.39 11.56 -3.20
CA VAL A 41 5.61 11.18 -2.47
C VAL A 41 5.79 12.03 -1.20
N PRO A 42 5.65 13.38 -1.23
CA PRO A 42 5.73 14.18 0.00
C PRO A 42 4.69 13.78 1.04
N ALA A 43 3.46 13.43 0.63
CA ALA A 43 2.42 12.97 1.55
C ALA A 43 2.79 11.66 2.25
N TYR A 44 3.36 10.68 1.54
CA TYR A 44 3.87 9.45 2.18
C TYR A 44 4.90 9.76 3.25
N PHE A 45 5.93 10.56 2.94
CA PHE A 45 6.97 10.88 3.90
C PHE A 45 6.45 11.65 5.11
N ARG A 46 5.61 12.68 4.89
CA ARG A 46 5.02 13.47 5.96
C ARG A 46 4.15 12.62 6.87
N LEU A 47 3.24 11.82 6.32
CA LEU A 47 2.31 11.01 7.12
C LEU A 47 3.02 9.86 7.82
N ALA A 48 3.89 9.14 7.12
CA ALA A 48 4.62 8.01 7.70
C ALA A 48 5.52 8.44 8.87
N ALA A 49 6.13 9.63 8.80
CA ALA A 49 6.90 10.21 9.90
C ALA A 49 6.10 10.39 11.19
N THR A 50 4.80 10.69 11.11
CA THR A 50 3.93 10.87 12.30
C THR A 50 3.62 9.56 13.04
N VAL A 51 3.81 8.42 12.38
CA VAL A 51 3.45 7.09 12.91
C VAL A 51 4.62 6.09 12.90
N GLY A 52 5.80 6.51 12.44
CA GLY A 52 7.03 5.71 12.42
C GLY A 52 7.05 4.59 11.38
N VAL A 53 6.15 4.60 10.39
CA VAL A 53 6.22 3.65 9.26
C VAL A 53 7.34 4.09 8.33
N ASP A 54 8.08 3.15 7.76
CA ASP A 54 9.08 3.47 6.75
C ASP A 54 8.38 3.86 5.42
N PRO A 55 8.47 5.13 4.98
CA PRO A 55 7.81 5.57 3.75
C PRO A 55 8.37 4.90 2.49
N ILE A 56 9.65 4.48 2.47
CA ILE A 56 10.24 3.81 1.31
C ILE A 56 9.62 2.42 1.16
N LEU A 57 9.38 1.69 2.24
CA LEU A 57 8.70 0.39 2.19
C LEU A 57 7.23 0.51 1.76
N ALA A 58 6.52 1.54 2.25
CA ALA A 58 5.14 1.80 1.84
C ALA A 58 5.05 2.18 0.35
N LEU A 59 5.97 3.02 -0.14
CA LEU A 59 6.08 3.37 -1.57
C LEU A 59 6.51 2.17 -2.41
N ALA A 60 7.44 1.33 -1.94
CA ALA A 60 7.84 0.11 -2.62
C ALA A 60 6.67 -0.87 -2.77
N GLN A 61 5.84 -1.02 -1.73
CA GLN A 61 4.57 -1.73 -1.82
C GLN A 61 3.66 -1.12 -2.86
N MET A 62 3.46 0.21 -2.82
CA MET A 62 2.58 0.88 -3.79
C MET A 62 3.03 0.62 -5.21
N ILE A 63 4.33 0.79 -5.50
CA ILE A 63 4.91 0.56 -6.82
C ILE A 63 4.73 -0.89 -7.25
N HIS A 64 4.97 -1.86 -6.35
CA HIS A 64 4.85 -3.28 -6.65
C HIS A 64 3.40 -3.68 -6.96
N GLU A 65 2.45 -3.26 -6.12
CA GLU A 65 1.04 -3.63 -6.21
C GLU A 65 0.33 -2.97 -7.41
N THR A 66 0.78 -1.78 -7.81
CA THR A 66 0.09 -0.98 -8.84
C THR A 66 0.79 -0.97 -10.18
N GLY A 67 1.93 -1.67 -10.30
CA GLY A 67 2.78 -1.57 -11.48
C GLY A 67 3.30 -0.15 -11.71
N ASN A 68 3.75 0.52 -10.64
CA ASN A 68 4.16 1.92 -10.63
C ASN A 68 3.02 2.88 -11.02
N LEU A 69 1.86 2.78 -10.36
CA LEU A 69 0.67 3.60 -10.62
C LEU A 69 0.08 3.44 -12.02
N THR A 70 0.22 2.28 -12.67
CA THR A 70 -0.35 2.02 -14.01
C THR A 70 -1.60 1.15 -13.97
N SER A 71 -1.81 0.41 -12.89
CA SER A 71 -2.99 -0.44 -12.72
C SER A 71 -4.30 0.36 -12.75
N PHE A 72 -5.39 -0.28 -13.20
CA PHE A 72 -6.74 0.30 -13.18
C PHE A 72 -7.10 0.86 -11.80
N TRP A 73 -6.93 0.04 -10.74
CA TRP A 73 -7.26 0.42 -9.37
C TRP A 73 -6.43 1.58 -8.83
N SER A 74 -5.20 1.77 -9.32
CA SER A 74 -4.39 2.92 -8.93
C SER A 74 -4.76 4.21 -9.69
N GLN A 75 -5.44 4.14 -10.84
CA GLN A 75 -5.82 5.34 -11.59
C GLN A 75 -6.89 6.15 -10.86
N ARG A 76 -7.07 7.41 -11.31
CA ARG A 76 -8.24 8.20 -10.93
C ARG A 76 -9.48 7.63 -11.64
N PRO A 77 -10.65 7.58 -10.98
CA PRO A 77 -10.93 8.09 -9.64
C PRO A 77 -10.60 7.14 -8.47
N GLN A 78 -10.19 5.89 -8.71
CA GLN A 78 -10.03 4.85 -7.68
C GLN A 78 -8.90 5.12 -6.68
N ARG A 79 -7.71 5.55 -7.13
CA ARG A 79 -6.53 5.90 -6.27
C ARG A 79 -6.15 4.85 -5.23
N ASN A 80 -6.33 3.56 -5.54
CA ASN A 80 -6.01 2.48 -4.60
C ASN A 80 -4.52 2.13 -4.67
N PRO A 81 -3.76 2.37 -3.58
CA PRO A 81 -2.30 2.28 -3.63
C PRO A 81 -1.78 0.85 -3.52
N ALA A 82 -2.58 -0.10 -3.05
CA ALA A 82 -2.07 -1.40 -2.64
C ALA A 82 -3.15 -2.51 -2.71
N GLY A 83 -4.05 -2.41 -3.70
CA GLY A 83 -5.09 -3.41 -3.93
C GLY A 83 -6.06 -3.60 -2.76
N ILE A 84 -6.26 -2.57 -1.93
CA ILE A 84 -7.09 -2.67 -0.71
C ILE A 84 -8.53 -3.01 -1.11
N GLY A 85 -9.01 -4.16 -0.63
CA GLY A 85 -10.36 -4.64 -0.91
C GLY A 85 -10.57 -5.16 -2.34
N VAL A 86 -9.54 -5.21 -3.18
CA VAL A 86 -9.61 -5.85 -4.50
C VAL A 86 -9.68 -7.36 -4.28
N THR A 87 -10.76 -7.99 -4.77
CA THR A 87 -11.03 -9.42 -4.52
C THR A 87 -10.89 -10.30 -5.76
N GLY A 88 -10.67 -9.69 -6.93
CA GLY A 88 -10.75 -10.38 -8.22
C GLY A 88 -12.18 -10.70 -8.68
N ARG A 89 -13.21 -10.37 -7.87
CA ARG A 89 -14.60 -10.45 -8.30
C ARG A 89 -14.84 -9.44 -9.41
N ALA A 90 -15.36 -9.93 -10.52
CA ALA A 90 -15.76 -9.13 -11.66
C ALA A 90 -17.09 -9.62 -12.23
N GLN A 91 -17.85 -8.73 -12.85
CA GLN A 91 -19.11 -9.07 -13.53
C GLN A 91 -19.37 -8.15 -14.73
N PRO A 92 -20.02 -8.65 -15.80
CA PRO A 92 -20.27 -7.85 -17.00
C PRO A 92 -21.37 -6.80 -16.79
N HIS A 93 -22.37 -7.10 -15.97
CA HIS A 93 -23.51 -6.20 -15.72
C HIS A 93 -23.29 -5.31 -14.49
N GLN A 94 -23.90 -4.13 -14.50
CA GLN A 94 -23.87 -3.23 -13.35
C GLN A 94 -24.44 -3.92 -12.10
N PRO A 95 -23.72 -3.90 -10.97
CA PRO A 95 -24.26 -4.37 -9.70
C PRO A 95 -25.47 -3.54 -9.26
N GLU A 96 -26.42 -4.18 -8.57
CA GLU A 96 -27.55 -3.48 -7.95
C GLU A 96 -27.07 -2.43 -6.93
N ASP A 97 -26.06 -2.80 -6.13
CA ASP A 97 -25.32 -1.89 -5.25
C ASP A 97 -23.90 -1.67 -5.78
N CYS A 98 -23.64 -0.48 -6.31
CA CYS A 98 -22.33 -0.08 -6.83
C CYS A 98 -21.29 0.20 -5.74
N THR A 99 -21.63 0.08 -4.46
CA THR A 99 -20.69 0.28 -3.36
C THR A 99 -19.52 -0.69 -3.47
N GLY A 100 -18.31 -0.13 -3.62
CA GLY A 100 -17.10 -0.92 -3.80
C GLY A 100 -16.96 -1.58 -5.18
N TRP A 101 -17.69 -1.09 -6.17
CA TRP A 101 -17.58 -1.53 -7.57
C TRP A 101 -17.17 -0.36 -8.47
N CYS A 102 -16.30 -0.64 -9.43
CA CYS A 102 -15.90 0.31 -10.46
C CYS A 102 -15.92 -0.37 -11.83
N PHE A 103 -16.47 0.30 -12.84
CA PHE A 103 -16.41 -0.20 -14.21
C PHE A 103 -15.02 0.02 -14.79
N ASN A 104 -14.43 -1.05 -15.35
CA ASN A 104 -13.14 -1.03 -16.01
C ASN A 104 -13.35 -1.00 -17.53
N ASP A 105 -13.21 0.18 -18.14
CA ASP A 105 -13.42 0.36 -19.58
C ASP A 105 -12.44 -0.46 -20.44
N GLN A 106 -11.24 -0.77 -19.95
CA GLN A 106 -10.28 -1.56 -20.72
C GLN A 106 -10.70 -3.04 -20.81
N ARG A 107 -11.40 -3.53 -19.78
CA ARG A 107 -11.82 -4.93 -19.66
C ARG A 107 -13.32 -5.13 -19.87
N GLN A 108 -14.06 -4.04 -20.04
CA GLN A 108 -15.51 -4.03 -20.25
C GLN A 108 -16.27 -4.84 -19.17
N GLN A 109 -15.88 -4.64 -17.90
CA GLN A 109 -16.48 -5.34 -16.76
C GLN A 109 -16.44 -4.46 -15.49
N TRP A 110 -17.37 -4.71 -14.58
CA TRP A 110 -17.34 -4.18 -13.22
C TRP A 110 -16.38 -4.99 -12.36
N GLU A 111 -15.53 -4.33 -11.59
CA GLU A 111 -14.57 -4.95 -10.67
C GLU A 111 -14.80 -4.45 -9.24
N MET A 112 -14.65 -5.35 -8.26
CA MET A 112 -14.82 -5.02 -6.85
C MET A 112 -13.49 -4.60 -6.19
N GLY A 113 -13.52 -3.48 -5.46
CA GLY A 113 -12.38 -2.90 -4.74
C GLY A 113 -12.74 -1.62 -3.98
N VAL A 114 -11.77 -1.03 -3.28
CA VAL A 114 -11.97 0.24 -2.57
C VAL A 114 -11.43 1.40 -3.41
N SER A 115 -12.25 2.46 -3.53
CA SER A 115 -11.86 3.73 -4.12
C SER A 115 -11.63 4.78 -3.04
N PHE A 116 -10.66 5.66 -3.25
CA PHE A 116 -10.27 6.71 -2.33
C PHE A 116 -10.44 8.09 -2.98
N ALA A 117 -11.11 9.00 -2.27
CA ALA A 117 -11.40 10.34 -2.78
C ALA A 117 -10.13 11.15 -3.04
N SER A 118 -9.12 11.01 -2.17
CA SER A 118 -7.83 11.70 -2.28
C SER A 118 -6.64 10.78 -1.96
N TRP A 119 -5.46 11.12 -2.48
CA TRP A 119 -4.22 10.44 -2.10
C TRP A 119 -3.86 10.74 -0.64
N GLU A 120 -3.75 12.02 -0.30
CA GLU A 120 -3.23 12.47 0.98
C GLU A 120 -4.15 12.15 2.16
N HIS A 121 -5.46 12.36 2.02
CA HIS A 121 -6.37 12.17 3.16
C HIS A 121 -6.94 10.76 3.22
N ASP A 122 -6.97 10.00 2.12
CA ASP A 122 -7.70 8.73 2.10
C ASP A 122 -6.82 7.53 1.76
N ALA A 123 -6.22 7.52 0.57
CA ALA A 123 -5.45 6.37 0.07
C ALA A 123 -4.22 6.06 0.94
N ILE A 124 -3.37 7.07 1.17
CA ILE A 124 -2.12 6.91 1.92
C ILE A 124 -2.41 6.55 3.38
N PRO A 125 -3.30 7.27 4.10
CA PRO A 125 -3.72 6.86 5.44
C PRO A 125 -4.28 5.43 5.51
N ALA A 126 -5.06 5.00 4.52
CA ALA A 126 -5.61 3.64 4.50
C ALA A 126 -4.51 2.57 4.36
N GLN A 127 -3.51 2.80 3.51
CA GLN A 127 -2.38 1.88 3.38
C GLN A 127 -1.52 1.85 4.65
N LEU A 128 -1.09 3.03 5.13
CA LEU A 128 -0.21 3.14 6.30
C LEU A 128 -0.87 2.56 7.55
N GLY A 129 -2.14 2.87 7.80
CA GLY A 129 -2.89 2.31 8.92
C GLY A 129 -3.06 0.79 8.82
N ARG A 130 -3.23 0.23 7.61
CA ARG A 130 -3.32 -1.22 7.44
C ARG A 130 -1.95 -1.90 7.60
N LEU A 131 -0.86 -1.27 7.18
CA LEU A 131 0.51 -1.72 7.48
C LEU A 131 0.78 -1.73 8.99
N LEU A 132 0.36 -0.68 9.71
CA LEU A 132 0.43 -0.63 11.17
C LEU A 132 -0.44 -1.72 11.83
N ALA A 133 -1.65 -1.96 11.33
CA ALA A 133 -2.51 -3.03 11.84
C ALA A 133 -1.82 -4.40 11.75
N TYR A 134 -1.13 -4.66 10.64
CA TYR A 134 -0.31 -5.86 10.49
C TYR A 134 0.91 -5.89 11.43
N ALA A 135 1.56 -4.76 11.66
CA ALA A 135 2.79 -4.67 12.44
C ALA A 135 2.57 -4.69 13.97
N LEU A 136 1.46 -4.14 14.45
CA LEU A 136 1.19 -3.89 15.88
C LEU A 136 0.04 -4.74 16.40
N ARG A 137 0.26 -5.44 17.51
CA ARG A 137 -0.82 -6.09 18.26
C ARG A 137 -1.74 -5.02 18.87
N PRO A 138 -2.99 -5.37 19.24
CA PRO A 138 -3.85 -4.45 19.97
C PRO A 138 -3.15 -3.95 21.25
N GLY A 139 -3.09 -2.63 21.43
CA GLY A 139 -2.46 -1.99 22.59
C GLY A 139 -0.94 -1.79 22.50
N GLU A 140 -0.27 -2.24 21.44
CA GLU A 140 1.17 -1.95 21.22
C GLU A 140 1.40 -0.57 20.58
N GLY A 141 0.41 -0.02 19.88
CA GLY A 141 0.54 1.26 19.19
C GLY A 141 0.39 2.47 20.12
N ASN A 142 1.04 3.58 19.75
CA ASN A 142 0.76 4.87 20.36
C ASN A 142 -0.57 5.46 19.83
N ALA A 143 -1.02 6.58 20.41
CA ALA A 143 -2.30 7.21 20.05
C ALA A 143 -2.42 7.57 18.55
N ALA A 144 -1.33 8.06 17.93
CA ALA A 144 -1.33 8.41 16.51
C ALA A 144 -1.43 7.17 15.62
N GLN A 145 -0.72 6.10 15.98
CA GLN A 145 -0.77 4.82 15.28
C GLN A 145 -2.17 4.19 15.38
N GLU A 146 -2.77 4.12 16.58
CA GLU A 146 -4.10 3.55 16.74
C GLU A 146 -5.18 4.37 16.04
N ALA A 147 -5.08 5.71 16.03
CA ALA A 147 -5.98 6.56 15.27
C ALA A 147 -5.89 6.29 13.75
N LEU A 148 -4.68 6.13 13.21
CA LEU A 148 -4.48 5.83 11.81
C LEU A 148 -4.95 4.42 11.44
N ILE A 149 -4.73 3.44 12.31
CA ILE A 149 -5.26 2.09 12.14
C ILE A 149 -6.78 2.13 12.10
N ALA A 150 -7.43 2.73 13.10
CA ALA A 150 -8.89 2.85 13.15
C ALA A 150 -9.45 3.49 11.87
N ARG A 151 -8.82 4.55 11.36
CA ARG A 151 -9.18 5.17 10.08
C ARG A 151 -9.07 4.18 8.92
N ALA A 152 -7.94 3.47 8.79
CA ALA A 152 -7.73 2.51 7.71
C ALA A 152 -8.74 1.36 7.72
N LEU A 153 -9.11 0.87 8.91
CA LEU A 153 -10.02 -0.26 9.06
C LEU A 153 -11.48 0.08 8.75
N ARG A 154 -11.85 1.37 8.71
CA ARG A 154 -13.17 1.82 8.21
C ARG A 154 -13.35 1.62 6.71
N TYR A 155 -12.28 1.69 5.93
CA TYR A 155 -12.33 1.48 4.48
C TYR A 155 -12.51 0.00 4.11
N ARG A 156 -11.86 -0.88 4.88
CA ARG A 156 -11.97 -2.32 4.72
C ARG A 156 -11.80 -2.95 6.09
N PRO A 157 -12.77 -3.77 6.55
CA PRO A 157 -12.61 -4.52 7.79
C PRO A 157 -11.34 -5.36 7.79
N PHE A 158 -10.77 -5.53 8.98
CA PHE A 158 -9.57 -6.31 9.22
C PHE A 158 -9.83 -7.15 10.47
N PRO A 159 -9.71 -8.49 10.40
CA PRO A 159 -9.94 -9.32 11.57
C PRO A 159 -8.96 -8.97 12.69
N ASP A 160 -9.46 -8.73 13.90
CA ASP A 160 -8.62 -8.37 15.06
C ASP A 160 -7.55 -9.42 15.35
N ALA A 161 -7.86 -10.70 15.10
CA ALA A 161 -6.92 -11.81 15.23
C ALA A 161 -5.68 -11.68 14.31
N PHE A 162 -5.74 -10.86 13.25
CA PHE A 162 -4.61 -10.65 12.34
C PHE A 162 -3.71 -9.47 12.75
N ARG A 163 -4.09 -8.72 13.80
CA ARG A 163 -3.30 -7.60 14.32
C ARG A 163 -1.94 -8.10 14.80
N GLY A 164 -0.87 -7.41 14.42
CA GLY A 164 0.49 -7.72 14.86
C GLY A 164 1.08 -9.03 14.32
N THR A 165 0.49 -9.61 13.27
CA THR A 165 0.96 -10.87 12.66
C THR A 165 2.12 -10.68 11.67
N ALA A 166 2.38 -9.44 11.22
CA ALA A 166 3.43 -9.15 10.26
C ALA A 166 4.24 -7.91 10.66
N ARG A 167 5.28 -8.12 11.48
CA ARG A 167 6.23 -7.06 11.87
C ARG A 167 7.22 -6.70 10.75
N THR A 168 7.49 -7.64 9.86
CA THR A 168 8.42 -7.50 8.73
C THR A 168 7.69 -7.59 7.40
N ILE A 169 8.28 -7.05 6.34
CA ILE A 169 7.69 -7.09 4.99
C ILE A 169 7.57 -8.52 4.44
N LYS A 170 8.40 -9.47 4.88
CA LYS A 170 8.24 -10.90 4.55
C LYS A 170 6.91 -11.46 5.05
N ALA A 171 6.54 -11.15 6.29
CA ALA A 171 5.31 -11.65 6.91
C ALA A 171 4.03 -11.01 6.34
N LEU A 172 4.15 -9.97 5.50
CA LEU A 172 3.03 -9.51 4.67
C LEU A 172 2.67 -10.51 3.57
N GLY A 173 3.59 -11.39 3.16
CA GLY A 173 3.25 -12.53 2.31
C GLY A 173 2.54 -13.61 3.13
N ARG A 174 1.34 -14.04 2.70
CA ARG A 174 0.54 -15.05 3.41
C ARG A 174 1.32 -16.33 3.70
N ALA A 175 2.16 -16.78 2.77
CA ALA A 175 3.01 -17.96 2.94
C ALA A 175 3.99 -17.88 4.12
N HIS A 176 4.35 -16.68 4.57
CA HIS A 176 5.30 -16.44 5.66
C HIS A 176 4.64 -15.86 6.90
N ASN A 177 3.34 -15.50 6.82
CA ASN A 177 2.61 -14.99 7.96
C ASN A 177 2.29 -16.13 8.93
N PRO A 178 2.49 -15.98 10.25
CA PRO A 178 2.21 -17.02 11.24
C PRO A 178 0.73 -17.47 11.26
N LEU A 179 -0.19 -16.60 10.87
CA LEU A 179 -1.61 -16.93 10.72
C LEU A 179 -2.04 -17.05 9.25
N GLY A 180 -1.08 -17.28 8.34
CA GLY A 180 -1.30 -17.39 6.91
C GLY A 180 -2.30 -18.48 6.52
N ALA A 181 -2.25 -19.64 7.18
CA ALA A 181 -3.23 -20.71 6.99
C ALA A 181 -4.68 -20.24 7.25
N ARG A 182 -4.87 -19.29 8.18
CA ARG A 182 -6.16 -18.67 8.52
C ARG A 182 -6.52 -17.49 7.62
N GLY A 183 -5.67 -17.14 6.66
CA GLY A 183 -5.90 -16.05 5.71
C GLY A 183 -5.18 -14.73 6.03
N ALA A 184 -4.34 -14.67 7.06
CA ALA A 184 -3.56 -13.47 7.35
C ALA A 184 -2.43 -13.27 6.32
N GLY A 185 -2.18 -12.01 5.95
CA GLY A 185 -1.19 -11.63 4.96
C GLY A 185 -1.81 -10.69 3.93
N TRP A 186 -1.01 -9.74 3.46
CA TRP A 186 -1.39 -8.82 2.41
C TRP A 186 -1.48 -9.51 1.05
N ALA A 187 -0.43 -10.26 0.68
CA ALA A 187 -0.34 -10.92 -0.62
C ALA A 187 -0.55 -12.44 -0.48
N SER A 188 -1.39 -13.01 -1.36
CA SER A 188 -1.70 -14.44 -1.37
C SER A 188 -1.34 -15.06 -2.73
N PRO A 189 -0.45 -16.08 -2.80
CA PRO A 189 0.22 -16.73 -1.67
C PRO A 189 1.38 -15.91 -1.10
N GLY A 190 1.93 -14.93 -1.83
CA GLY A 190 2.93 -13.99 -1.31
C GLY A 190 4.31 -14.61 -0.99
N THR A 191 4.67 -15.73 -1.62
CA THR A 191 5.91 -16.50 -1.32
C THR A 191 7.20 -15.71 -1.51
N ARG A 192 7.22 -14.69 -2.37
CA ARG A 192 8.38 -13.82 -2.61
C ARG A 192 8.08 -12.33 -2.37
N TYR A 193 7.01 -12.06 -1.63
CA TYR A 193 6.47 -10.71 -1.52
C TYR A 193 7.45 -9.76 -0.81
N GLY A 194 7.99 -10.17 0.34
CA GLY A 194 8.98 -9.38 1.06
C GLY A 194 10.26 -9.11 0.27
N GLU A 195 10.74 -10.10 -0.49
CA GLU A 195 11.90 -9.95 -1.37
C GLU A 195 11.62 -8.98 -2.52
N ALA A 196 10.41 -9.02 -3.10
CA ALA A 196 10.00 -8.09 -4.15
C ALA A 196 9.95 -6.65 -3.64
N LEU A 197 9.37 -6.43 -2.45
CA LEU A 197 9.33 -5.10 -1.82
C LEU A 197 10.74 -4.59 -1.50
N ALA A 198 11.59 -5.43 -0.89
CA ALA A 198 12.97 -5.08 -0.61
C ALA A 198 13.75 -4.72 -1.89
N SER A 199 13.52 -5.46 -2.98
CA SER A 199 14.15 -5.19 -4.28
C SER A 199 13.75 -3.82 -4.84
N VAL A 200 12.46 -3.48 -4.81
CA VAL A 200 11.98 -2.15 -5.24
C VAL A 200 12.56 -1.06 -4.34
N ALA A 201 12.49 -1.23 -3.02
CA ALA A 201 13.03 -0.28 -2.05
C ALA A 201 14.53 -0.02 -2.25
N ASN A 202 15.31 -1.07 -2.49
CA ASN A 202 16.75 -0.94 -2.76
C ASN A 202 17.03 -0.19 -4.07
N ARG A 203 16.21 -0.38 -5.11
CA ARG A 203 16.36 0.37 -6.36
C ARG A 203 16.01 1.86 -6.21
N ILE A 204 15.15 2.21 -5.27
CA ILE A 204 14.86 3.61 -4.95
C ILE A 204 16.09 4.26 -4.30
N VAL A 205 16.64 3.65 -3.25
CA VAL A 205 17.67 4.30 -2.40
C VAL A 205 19.06 4.36 -3.03
N VAL A 206 19.31 3.63 -4.13
CA VAL A 206 20.57 3.73 -4.89
C VAL A 206 20.56 4.84 -5.92
N LEU A 207 19.42 5.51 -6.15
CA LEU A 207 19.39 6.67 -7.04
C LEU A 207 20.19 7.84 -6.44
N PRO A 208 20.91 8.62 -7.25
CA PRO A 208 21.59 9.80 -6.77
C PRO A 208 20.56 10.81 -6.22
N VAL A 209 20.90 11.44 -5.10
CA VAL A 209 20.19 12.62 -4.63
C VAL A 209 20.66 13.78 -5.51
N VAL A 210 19.76 14.30 -6.35
CA VAL A 210 19.98 15.48 -7.18
C VAL A 210 19.50 16.71 -6.42
#